data_AF-A0A136J8Y1-F1
#
_entry.id   AF-A0A136J8Y1-F1
#
_cell.length_a   1.000
_cell.length_b   1.000
_cell.length_c   1.000
_cell.angle_alpha   90.00
_cell.angle_beta   90.00
_cell.angle_gamma   90.00
#
_symmetry.space_group_name_H-M   'P 1'
#
loop_
_entity.id
_entity.type
_entity.pdbx_description
1 polymer ?
#
loop_
_entity_poly.entity_id
_entity_poly.type
_entity_poly.pdbx_seq_one_letter_code
_entity_poly.pdbx_strand_id
1 'polypeptide(L)'
;MSSPSTAVLSTPSVEVTAEFTPLLDPFRDPAVQYSVSHPANGAVQAPVSTTHDIEANDAAARTVASKPGDQRMYSDAFVARTVAALLVAVFMGNADASLVMATHTTIASSFGDLQNSSWLFIGFNLAGAATQSLFGKLSDIYGRRPMLLISYGLFAIGWRVTPQVLPSDLAPLRQVATWQSYMNVGATIGRSLGGPIGGLMADTIVPDLPATAREDSTRSHLKSPARIDFLGALLLGASLLSLLLPLELGGQKLSWTDPLIFMMFGVGSVLVVLFASTEARFAKEPIVPLRLFKNSDVVMTCVIYCAQCAAQVGMMFSVPLYFQITQNVSGTEAGAHLFPAVIGNTLGGILAGVWIKRTGRYKALLLVGATSSFASYVLLLLRWHGDTDWWESLYIIPGGFGTGVSLSAAFIALQAVIEPEDKAVASSVLFLALPVGSVLGIALSSAATVSGMRSALLHRLIQLGLKRTNAAEIVEKAASNLSFADAAPPAIAAAIRASYVDGLAYGHVVSLVAVVLAFIAGLCIHERIL
;
A
#
# COMPACT_ATOMS: atom_id res chain seq x y z
N MET A 1 -53.69 -3.15 60.97
CA MET A 1 -54.15 -2.91 59.59
C MET A 1 -53.41 -1.69 59.05
N SER A 2 -52.84 -1.82 57.84
CA SER A 2 -52.52 -0.75 56.87
C SER A 2 -51.68 0.48 57.29
N SER A 3 -50.55 0.62 56.58
CA SER A 3 -49.70 1.80 56.25
C SER A 3 -50.25 3.21 56.53
N PRO A 4 -49.41 4.24 56.83
CA PRO A 4 -48.63 4.92 55.77
C PRO A 4 -47.31 5.67 56.15
N SER A 5 -46.49 5.89 55.12
CA SER A 5 -45.74 7.09 54.69
C SER A 5 -45.16 8.15 55.68
N THR A 6 -44.00 8.67 55.24
CA THR A 6 -43.39 10.02 55.34
C THR A 6 -42.49 10.38 56.53
N ALA A 7 -41.20 10.64 56.23
CA ALA A 7 -40.41 11.72 56.84
C ALA A 7 -39.23 12.11 55.94
N VAL A 8 -38.96 13.42 55.87
CA VAL A 8 -37.91 14.11 55.12
C VAL A 8 -37.07 14.93 56.12
N LEU A 9 -35.77 15.14 55.79
CA LEU A 9 -34.80 16.16 56.26
C LEU A 9 -34.03 15.95 57.59
N SER A 10 -32.70 15.73 57.50
CA SER A 10 -31.65 16.75 57.77
C SER A 10 -30.24 16.11 57.84
N THR A 11 -29.24 16.82 57.32
CA THR A 11 -27.81 16.45 57.23
C THR A 11 -27.07 16.45 58.57
N PRO A 12 -26.00 15.66 58.70
CA PRO A 12 -24.74 16.22 59.16
C PRO A 12 -23.55 15.88 58.24
N SER A 13 -22.61 16.81 58.21
CA SER A 13 -21.32 16.85 57.51
C SER A 13 -20.46 15.59 57.71
N VAL A 14 -20.06 14.96 56.60
CA VAL A 14 -19.01 13.94 56.57
C VAL A 14 -17.68 14.62 56.20
N GLU A 15 -16.75 14.52 57.12
CA GLU A 15 -15.35 14.94 57.05
C GLU A 15 -14.63 14.11 55.98
N VAL A 16 -14.10 14.78 54.93
CA VAL A 16 -13.25 14.16 53.92
C VAL A 16 -11.81 14.21 54.43
N THR A 17 -11.26 13.06 54.80
CA THR A 17 -9.83 12.87 55.04
C THR A 17 -9.09 12.95 53.70
N ALA A 18 -8.55 14.13 53.38
CA ALA A 18 -7.57 14.30 52.32
C ALA A 18 -6.15 14.21 52.92
N GLU A 19 -5.53 13.04 52.79
CA GLU A 19 -4.12 12.83 53.13
C GLU A 19 -3.27 13.38 51.96
N PHE A 20 -2.81 14.63 52.09
CA PHE A 20 -1.90 15.25 51.14
C PHE A 20 -0.44 14.95 51.53
N THR A 21 0.31 14.31 50.63
CA THR A 21 1.76 14.17 50.73
C THR A 21 2.44 15.48 50.27
N PRO A 22 3.46 15.99 50.99
CA PRO A 22 3.95 17.36 50.83
C PRO A 22 5.15 17.42 49.87
N LEU A 23 5.10 18.29 48.87
CA LEU A 23 6.28 18.79 48.16
C LEU A 23 5.83 19.94 47.26
N LEU A 24 5.65 21.12 47.88
CA LEU A 24 5.70 22.47 47.28
C LEU A 24 5.35 23.45 48.42
N ASP A 25 6.37 23.95 49.12
CA ASP A 25 6.23 25.15 49.94
C ASP A 25 7.33 26.14 49.49
N PRO A 26 6.97 27.25 48.81
CA PRO A 26 7.90 28.33 48.54
C PRO A 26 8.04 29.17 49.82
N PHE A 27 9.26 29.62 50.13
CA PHE A 27 9.62 30.44 51.29
C PHE A 27 9.99 29.70 52.59
N ARG A 28 11.24 29.22 52.66
CA ARG A 28 12.23 29.58 53.71
C ARG A 28 13.51 28.76 53.55
N ASP A 29 14.63 29.43 53.31
CA ASP A 29 15.80 29.28 54.18
C ASP A 29 16.73 30.51 54.10
N PRO A 30 17.40 30.88 55.20
CA PRO A 30 18.16 32.12 55.34
C PRO A 30 19.64 31.95 54.95
N ALA A 31 20.31 33.08 54.74
CA ALA A 31 21.76 33.26 54.59
C ALA A 31 22.38 33.03 53.20
N VAL A 32 22.10 33.93 52.26
CA VAL A 32 23.14 34.53 51.40
C VAL A 32 22.79 36.01 51.18
N GLN A 33 23.61 36.91 51.74
CA GLN A 33 23.49 38.36 51.58
C GLN A 33 23.77 38.77 50.13
N TYR A 34 22.80 39.40 49.46
CA TYR A 34 23.07 40.28 48.33
C TYR A 34 22.80 41.72 48.76
N SER A 35 23.87 42.50 48.86
CA SER A 35 23.80 43.95 49.01
C SER A 35 23.50 44.56 47.63
N VAL A 36 22.38 45.29 47.53
CA VAL A 36 22.02 46.08 46.35
C VAL A 36 22.41 47.52 46.65
N SER A 37 23.42 48.02 45.96
CA SER A 37 23.69 49.45 45.83
C SER A 37 23.54 49.85 44.36
N HIS A 38 22.65 50.80 44.10
CA HIS A 38 22.73 51.72 42.96
C HIS A 38 22.97 53.11 43.56
N PRO A 39 23.74 54.02 42.92
CA PRO A 39 23.54 54.37 41.51
C PRO A 39 24.80 54.78 40.69
N ALA A 40 24.53 55.09 39.41
CA ALA A 40 25.16 56.09 38.53
C ALA A 40 26.16 55.64 37.44
N ASN A 41 25.72 55.88 36.19
CA ASN A 41 26.44 56.29 34.98
C ASN A 41 27.77 55.62 34.57
N GLY A 42 27.76 55.03 33.37
CA GLY A 42 28.87 55.16 32.42
C GLY A 42 29.36 53.87 31.76
N ALA A 43 29.23 53.84 30.43
CA ALA A 43 29.95 53.01 29.46
C ALA A 43 29.69 51.48 29.40
N VAL A 44 29.18 51.07 28.24
CA VAL A 44 29.11 49.70 27.74
C VAL A 44 30.53 49.12 27.59
N GLN A 45 30.86 48.04 28.30
CA GLN A 45 31.95 47.14 27.98
C GLN A 45 31.41 45.70 27.94
N ALA A 46 31.62 45.02 26.81
CA ALA A 46 31.27 43.62 26.61
C ALA A 46 32.07 42.71 27.56
N PRO A 47 31.50 41.61 28.06
CA PRO A 47 32.24 40.71 28.94
C PRO A 47 33.29 39.96 28.11
N VAL A 48 34.55 40.11 28.51
CA VAL A 48 35.67 39.31 28.03
C VAL A 48 35.51 37.91 28.63
N SER A 49 35.16 36.92 27.80
CA SER A 49 35.17 35.51 28.18
C SER A 49 36.60 35.07 28.48
N THR A 50 36.86 34.67 29.73
CA THR A 50 38.14 34.08 30.13
C THR A 50 38.37 32.75 29.40
N THR A 51 39.60 32.51 28.94
CA THR A 51 40.02 31.30 28.21
C THR A 51 39.68 29.99 28.93
N HIS A 52 39.50 30.03 30.25
CA HIS A 52 39.07 28.88 31.05
C HIS A 52 37.62 28.43 30.79
N ASP A 53 36.72 29.34 30.41
CA ASP A 53 35.31 29.02 30.14
C ASP A 53 35.12 28.39 28.75
N ILE A 54 36.01 28.71 27.81
CA ILE A 54 36.03 28.11 26.47
C ILE A 54 36.49 26.65 26.55
N GLU A 55 37.54 26.35 27.34
CA GLU A 55 38.02 24.97 27.52
C GLU A 55 37.04 24.09 28.30
N ALA A 56 36.33 24.64 29.29
CA ALA A 56 35.29 23.90 30.02
C ALA A 56 34.06 23.61 29.13
N ASN A 57 33.69 24.55 28.27
CA ASN A 57 32.58 24.37 27.32
C ASN A 57 32.98 23.44 26.15
N ASP A 58 34.24 23.44 25.72
CA ASP A 58 34.79 22.49 24.76
C ASP A 58 34.93 21.07 25.35
N ALA A 59 35.28 20.95 26.64
CA ALA A 59 35.33 19.67 27.34
C ALA A 59 33.91 19.09 27.56
N ALA A 60 32.92 19.94 27.86
CA ALA A 60 31.51 19.57 27.92
C ALA A 60 30.95 19.21 26.52
N ALA A 61 31.31 19.97 25.48
CA ALA A 61 30.95 19.66 24.09
C ALA A 61 31.59 18.35 23.58
N ARG A 62 32.82 18.03 24.03
CA ARG A 62 33.49 16.75 23.73
C ARG A 62 32.94 15.57 24.52
N THR A 63 32.31 15.79 25.68
CA THR A 63 31.60 14.72 26.42
C THR A 63 30.18 14.47 25.87
N VAL A 64 29.58 15.44 25.19
CA VAL A 64 28.30 15.30 24.46
C VAL A 64 28.50 14.84 23.01
N ALA A 65 29.74 14.82 22.51
CA ALA A 65 30.08 14.12 21.27
C ALA A 65 29.89 12.61 21.46
N SER A 66 28.67 12.15 21.19
CA SER A 66 28.30 10.75 21.17
C SER A 66 29.31 9.96 20.34
N LYS A 67 29.99 9.00 20.96
CA LYS A 67 30.85 8.03 20.27
C LYS A 67 30.09 7.45 19.06
N PRO A 68 30.61 7.55 17.83
CA PRO A 68 30.03 6.84 16.70
C PRO A 68 30.48 5.38 16.82
N GLY A 69 29.59 4.50 17.29
CA GLY A 69 29.87 3.05 17.24
C GLY A 69 29.37 2.19 18.39
N ASP A 70 28.15 2.42 18.89
CA ASP A 70 27.45 1.39 19.65
C ASP A 70 25.99 1.33 19.19
N GLN A 71 25.81 0.97 17.91
CA GLN A 71 24.53 0.43 17.47
C GLN A 71 24.32 -0.84 18.31
N ARG A 72 23.42 -0.79 19.31
CA ARG A 72 22.98 -1.98 20.04
C ARG A 72 22.55 -3.02 19.01
N MET A 73 23.44 -3.97 18.70
CA MET A 73 23.14 -5.06 17.79
C MET A 73 22.14 -5.94 18.52
N TYR A 74 20.87 -5.78 18.19
CA TYR A 74 19.81 -6.62 18.73
C TYR A 74 20.16 -8.09 18.49
N SER A 75 19.92 -8.95 19.48
CA SER A 75 20.13 -10.39 19.33
C SER A 75 19.38 -10.90 18.09
N ASP A 76 20.02 -11.76 17.29
CA ASP A 76 19.40 -12.38 16.10
C ASP A 76 18.05 -13.03 16.43
N ALA A 77 17.90 -13.57 17.64
CA ALA A 77 16.66 -14.15 18.13
C ALA A 77 15.56 -13.11 18.37
N PHE A 78 15.90 -11.88 18.76
CA PHE A 78 14.94 -10.78 18.87
C PHE A 78 14.49 -10.32 17.48
N VAL A 79 15.44 -10.10 16.57
CA VAL A 79 15.15 -9.69 15.19
C VAL A 79 14.27 -10.74 14.49
N ALA A 80 14.62 -12.02 14.59
CA ALA A 80 13.85 -13.11 13.99
C ALA A 80 12.40 -13.17 14.50
N ARG A 81 12.18 -12.96 15.81
CA ARG A 81 10.84 -12.93 16.42
C ARG A 81 10.01 -11.74 15.93
N THR A 82 10.61 -10.54 15.90
CA THR A 82 9.91 -9.35 15.39
C THR A 82 9.57 -9.49 13.90
N VAL A 83 10.50 -10.02 13.09
CA VAL A 83 10.26 -10.28 11.66
C VAL A 83 9.13 -11.30 11.49
N ALA A 84 9.10 -12.38 12.26
CA ALA A 84 8.02 -13.38 12.20
C ALA A 84 6.63 -12.77 12.46
N ALA A 85 6.52 -11.88 13.45
CA ALA A 85 5.27 -11.18 13.73
C ALA A 85 4.85 -10.23 12.59
N LEU A 86 5.82 -9.50 11.98
CA LEU A 86 5.56 -8.62 10.85
C LEU A 86 5.17 -9.38 9.58
N LEU A 87 5.71 -10.59 9.38
CA LEU A 87 5.35 -11.45 8.25
C LEU A 87 3.86 -11.83 8.27
N VAL A 88 3.24 -12.01 9.45
CA VAL A 88 1.79 -12.25 9.55
C VAL A 88 1.00 -11.02 9.07
N ALA A 89 1.46 -9.81 9.40
CA ALA A 89 0.85 -8.57 8.93
C ALA A 89 0.89 -8.45 7.41
N VAL A 90 2.08 -8.70 6.84
CA VAL A 90 2.31 -8.65 5.39
C VAL A 90 1.49 -9.72 4.68
N PHE A 91 1.42 -10.93 5.23
CA PHE A 91 0.58 -12.00 4.71
C PHE A 91 -0.89 -11.58 4.68
N MET A 92 -1.42 -11.05 5.79
CA MET A 92 -2.82 -10.64 5.86
C MET A 92 -3.16 -9.54 4.84
N GLY A 93 -2.30 -8.53 4.71
CA GLY A 93 -2.49 -7.45 3.73
C GLY A 93 -2.46 -7.93 2.28
N ASN A 94 -1.54 -8.86 1.94
CA ASN A 94 -1.47 -9.42 0.58
C ASN A 94 -2.60 -10.43 0.30
N ALA A 95 -3.04 -11.18 1.31
CA ALA A 95 -4.17 -12.09 1.18
C ALA A 95 -5.47 -11.33 0.90
N ASP A 96 -5.70 -10.21 1.58
CA ASP A 96 -6.86 -9.34 1.35
C ASP A 96 -6.84 -8.74 -0.06
N ALA A 97 -5.69 -8.18 -0.49
CA ALA A 97 -5.53 -7.68 -1.85
C ALA A 97 -5.77 -8.77 -2.91
N SER A 98 -5.24 -9.98 -2.68
CA SER A 98 -5.44 -11.11 -3.59
C SER A 98 -6.90 -11.56 -3.66
N LEU A 99 -7.64 -11.50 -2.55
CA LEU A 99 -9.06 -11.85 -2.51
C LEU A 99 -9.90 -10.87 -3.33
N VAL A 100 -9.66 -9.56 -3.19
CA VAL A 100 -10.33 -8.54 -4.03
C VAL A 100 -10.02 -8.80 -5.50
N MET A 101 -8.77 -9.13 -5.83
CA MET A 101 -8.36 -9.45 -7.19
C MET A 101 -9.02 -10.73 -7.74
N ALA A 102 -9.21 -11.77 -6.94
CA ALA A 102 -9.85 -13.00 -7.41
C ALA A 102 -11.38 -12.86 -7.59
N THR A 103 -12.00 -11.94 -6.85
CA THR A 103 -13.47 -11.83 -6.78
C THR A 103 -14.05 -10.69 -7.59
N HIS A 104 -13.26 -9.69 -8.01
CA HIS A 104 -13.77 -8.50 -8.69
C HIS A 104 -14.59 -8.80 -9.96
N THR A 105 -14.17 -9.73 -10.81
CA THR A 105 -14.90 -10.10 -12.03
C THR A 105 -16.21 -10.81 -11.72
N THR A 106 -16.21 -11.73 -10.76
CA THR A 106 -17.41 -12.46 -10.31
C THR A 106 -18.44 -11.52 -9.71
N ILE A 107 -18.01 -10.60 -8.84
CA ILE A 107 -18.89 -9.59 -8.22
C ILE A 107 -19.48 -8.71 -9.32
N ALA A 108 -18.65 -8.13 -10.19
CA ALA A 108 -19.13 -7.24 -11.23
C ALA A 108 -20.06 -7.93 -12.25
N SER A 109 -19.78 -9.18 -12.62
CA SER A 109 -20.66 -9.97 -13.49
C SER A 109 -22.03 -10.24 -12.85
N SER A 110 -22.10 -10.40 -11.52
CA SER A 110 -23.38 -10.60 -10.82
C SER A 110 -24.29 -9.37 -10.88
N PHE A 111 -23.72 -8.17 -11.01
CA PHE A 111 -24.44 -6.91 -11.22
C PHE A 111 -24.66 -6.58 -12.71
N GLY A 112 -24.20 -7.43 -13.63
CA GLY A 112 -24.27 -7.17 -15.08
C GLY A 112 -23.37 -6.03 -15.55
N ASP A 113 -22.30 -5.72 -14.80
CA ASP A 113 -21.43 -4.57 -15.03
C ASP A 113 -19.94 -4.96 -15.05
N LEU A 114 -19.61 -6.05 -15.77
CA LEU A 114 -18.25 -6.60 -15.85
C LEU A 114 -17.22 -5.59 -16.37
N GLN A 115 -17.66 -4.63 -17.20
CA GLN A 115 -16.80 -3.58 -17.74
C GLN A 115 -16.14 -2.80 -16.60
N ASN A 116 -16.88 -2.47 -15.54
CA ASN A 116 -16.36 -1.75 -14.37
C ASN A 116 -15.75 -2.66 -13.30
N SER A 117 -15.47 -3.93 -13.61
CA SER A 117 -14.90 -4.86 -12.62
C SER A 117 -13.55 -4.38 -12.10
N SER A 118 -12.72 -3.79 -12.97
CA SER A 118 -11.40 -3.23 -12.61
C SER A 118 -11.52 -2.14 -11.55
N TRP A 119 -12.64 -1.41 -11.48
CA TRP A 119 -12.85 -0.32 -10.53
C TRP A 119 -12.83 -0.76 -9.07
N LEU A 120 -13.37 -1.95 -8.77
CA LEU A 120 -13.36 -2.49 -7.40
C LEU A 120 -11.92 -2.64 -6.88
N PHE A 121 -11.02 -3.12 -7.74
CA PHE A 121 -9.63 -3.32 -7.38
C PHE A 121 -8.81 -2.02 -7.46
N ILE A 122 -9.09 -1.13 -8.42
CA ILE A 122 -8.46 0.19 -8.51
C ILE A 122 -8.81 1.04 -7.30
N GLY A 123 -10.08 1.09 -6.89
CA GLY A 123 -10.52 1.81 -5.70
C GLY A 123 -9.82 1.32 -4.43
N PHE A 124 -9.66 0.00 -4.28
CA PHE A 124 -8.90 -0.60 -3.19
C PHE A 124 -7.43 -0.14 -3.18
N ASN A 125 -6.74 -0.19 -4.33
CA ASN A 125 -5.34 0.22 -4.43
C ASN A 125 -5.16 1.73 -4.23
N LEU A 126 -6.09 2.54 -4.72
CA LEU A 126 -6.03 3.98 -4.60
C LEU A 126 -6.29 4.45 -3.15
N ALA A 127 -7.25 3.83 -2.48
CA ALA A 127 -7.46 4.03 -1.04
C ALA A 127 -6.22 3.60 -0.24
N GLY A 128 -5.60 2.48 -0.62
CA GLY A 128 -4.32 2.03 -0.08
C GLY A 128 -3.21 3.07 -0.26
N ALA A 129 -3.03 3.61 -1.46
CA ALA A 129 -2.01 4.62 -1.77
C ALA A 129 -2.15 5.87 -0.90
N ALA A 130 -3.37 6.42 -0.82
CA ALA A 130 -3.64 7.63 -0.03
C ALA A 130 -3.45 7.38 1.48
N THR A 131 -3.87 6.21 1.96
CA THR A 131 -3.78 5.86 3.39
C THR A 131 -2.34 5.55 3.79
N GLN A 132 -1.56 4.90 2.92
CA GLN A 132 -0.19 4.46 3.21
C GLN A 132 0.76 5.64 3.45
N SER A 133 0.69 6.70 2.65
CA SER A 133 1.52 7.89 2.86
C SER A 133 1.20 8.60 4.18
N LEU A 134 -0.08 8.63 4.55
CA LEU A 134 -0.54 9.21 5.81
C LEU A 134 -0.10 8.35 7.00
N PHE A 135 -0.28 7.03 6.93
CA PHE A 135 0.12 6.09 7.98
C PHE A 135 1.64 6.06 8.19
N GLY A 136 2.43 6.20 7.13
CA GLY A 136 3.89 6.31 7.22
C GLY A 136 4.31 7.46 8.15
N LYS A 137 3.80 8.66 7.89
CA LYS A 137 4.02 9.87 8.72
C LYS A 137 3.51 9.72 10.15
N LEU A 138 2.28 9.25 10.32
CA LEU A 138 1.71 9.03 11.64
C LEU A 138 2.56 8.06 12.46
N SER A 139 3.12 7.03 11.82
CA SER A 139 4.00 6.07 12.48
C SER A 139 5.37 6.64 12.88
N ASP A 140 5.85 7.70 12.22
CA ASP A 140 7.08 8.40 12.60
C ASP A 140 6.87 9.34 13.81
N ILE A 141 5.66 9.91 13.95
CA ILE A 141 5.31 10.84 15.02
C ILE A 141 4.90 10.09 16.29
N TYR A 142 3.91 9.21 16.18
CA TYR A 142 3.34 8.46 17.31
C TYR A 142 4.15 7.20 17.65
N GLY A 143 5.11 6.83 16.80
CA GLY A 143 5.89 5.62 16.93
C GLY A 143 5.26 4.43 16.18
N ARG A 144 6.11 3.49 15.77
CA ARG A 144 5.71 2.36 14.92
C ARG A 144 4.75 1.40 15.62
N ARG A 145 4.94 1.13 16.92
CA ARG A 145 4.14 0.17 17.71
C ARG A 145 2.66 0.56 17.87
N PRO A 146 2.30 1.77 18.38
CA PRO A 146 0.88 2.13 18.50
C PRO A 146 0.19 2.21 17.14
N MET A 147 0.91 2.64 16.09
CA MET A 147 0.34 2.68 14.74
C MET A 147 0.01 1.29 14.19
N LEU A 148 0.88 0.30 14.42
CA LEU A 148 0.62 -1.11 14.07
C LEU A 148 -0.61 -1.66 14.82
N LEU A 149 -0.74 -1.37 16.12
CA LEU A 149 -1.89 -1.81 16.91
C LEU A 149 -3.21 -1.17 16.44
N ILE A 150 -3.20 0.12 16.10
CA ILE A 150 -4.35 0.81 15.50
C ILE A 150 -4.74 0.16 14.18
N SER A 151 -3.77 -0.14 13.31
CA SER A 151 -3.99 -0.79 12.02
C SER A 151 -4.65 -2.17 12.19
N TYR A 152 -4.14 -2.97 13.13
CA TYR A 152 -4.77 -4.26 13.47
C TYR A 152 -6.16 -4.10 14.07
N GLY A 153 -6.39 -3.09 14.89
CA GLY A 153 -7.73 -2.79 15.43
C GLY A 153 -8.74 -2.45 14.33
N LEU A 154 -8.36 -1.58 13.39
CA LEU A 154 -9.21 -1.23 12.24
C LEU A 154 -9.47 -2.44 11.34
N PHE A 155 -8.44 -3.23 11.05
CA PHE A 155 -8.57 -4.48 10.30
C PHE A 155 -9.50 -5.46 11.03
N ALA A 156 -9.35 -5.59 12.36
CA ALA A 156 -10.17 -6.43 13.23
C ALA A 156 -11.66 -6.00 13.25
N ILE A 157 -11.94 -4.71 13.07
CA ILE A 157 -13.32 -4.21 12.94
C ILE A 157 -13.86 -4.54 11.55
N GLY A 158 -13.08 -4.29 10.49
CA GLY A 158 -13.46 -4.56 9.10
C GLY A 158 -13.88 -6.02 8.86
N TRP A 159 -13.01 -6.99 9.21
CA TRP A 159 -13.34 -8.42 9.00
C TRP A 159 -14.52 -8.89 9.83
N ARG A 160 -14.85 -8.22 10.94
CA ARG A 160 -15.96 -8.60 11.83
C ARG A 160 -17.30 -8.12 11.28
N VAL A 161 -17.33 -6.91 10.70
CA VAL A 161 -18.57 -6.29 10.19
C VAL A 161 -19.08 -7.02 8.96
N THR A 162 -18.21 -7.32 7.98
CA THR A 162 -18.63 -7.86 6.67
C THR A 162 -19.41 -9.18 6.76
N PRO A 163 -18.95 -10.21 7.50
CA PRO A 163 -19.70 -11.46 7.63
C PRO A 163 -21.02 -11.28 8.39
N GLN A 164 -21.11 -10.34 9.33
CA GLN A 164 -22.32 -10.19 10.16
C GLN A 164 -23.52 -9.61 9.40
N VAL A 165 -23.25 -8.72 8.44
CA VAL A 165 -24.28 -8.00 7.67
C VAL A 165 -24.71 -8.79 6.42
N LEU A 166 -23.78 -9.51 5.78
CA LEU A 166 -24.04 -10.11 4.47
C LEU A 166 -25.18 -11.17 4.47
N PRO A 167 -25.29 -12.08 5.46
CA PRO A 167 -26.35 -13.09 5.48
C PRO A 167 -27.72 -12.50 5.84
N SER A 168 -27.79 -11.39 6.59
CA SER A 168 -29.08 -10.75 6.88
C SER A 168 -29.69 -10.11 5.63
N ASP A 169 -28.84 -9.71 4.67
CA ASP A 169 -29.29 -9.05 3.44
C ASP A 169 -29.57 -10.05 2.31
N LEU A 170 -28.85 -11.18 2.27
CA LEU A 170 -28.93 -12.15 1.17
C LEU A 170 -29.80 -13.38 1.45
N ALA A 171 -29.91 -13.82 2.71
CA ALA A 171 -30.60 -15.08 3.01
C ALA A 171 -32.07 -14.85 3.37
N PRO A 172 -33.00 -15.73 2.93
CA PRO A 172 -34.39 -15.69 3.39
C PRO A 172 -34.42 -15.83 4.92
N LEU A 173 -35.29 -15.05 5.59
CA LEU A 173 -35.35 -14.90 7.06
C LEU A 173 -35.24 -16.21 7.86
N ARG A 174 -35.76 -17.32 7.30
CA ARG A 174 -35.72 -18.65 7.92
C ARG A 174 -34.33 -19.31 7.95
N GLN A 175 -33.43 -18.95 7.03
CA GLN A 175 -32.07 -19.48 6.94
C GLN A 175 -31.03 -18.55 7.58
N VAL A 176 -31.35 -17.27 7.79
CA VAL A 176 -30.44 -16.29 8.44
C VAL A 176 -29.98 -16.79 9.81
N ALA A 177 -30.86 -17.42 10.59
CA ALA A 177 -30.52 -17.99 11.89
C ALA A 177 -29.47 -19.11 11.79
N THR A 178 -29.54 -19.95 10.75
CA THR A 178 -28.57 -21.02 10.51
C THR A 178 -27.21 -20.45 10.11
N TRP A 179 -27.18 -19.45 9.21
CA TRP A 179 -25.96 -18.75 8.83
C TRP A 179 -25.31 -18.01 10.00
N GLN A 180 -26.11 -17.32 10.82
CA GLN A 180 -25.66 -16.69 12.06
C GLN A 180 -25.08 -17.70 13.06
N SER A 181 -25.65 -18.89 13.16
CA SER A 181 -25.09 -19.96 13.98
C SER A 181 -23.70 -20.40 13.52
N TYR A 182 -23.51 -20.66 12.22
CA TYR A 182 -22.19 -21.00 11.67
C TYR A 182 -21.15 -19.90 11.90
N MET A 183 -21.54 -18.64 11.72
CA MET A 183 -20.66 -17.50 12.00
C MET A 183 -20.30 -17.39 13.48
N ASN A 184 -21.25 -17.62 14.39
CA ASN A 184 -20.99 -17.63 15.83
C ASN A 184 -20.04 -18.76 16.24
N VAL A 185 -20.15 -19.94 15.62
CA VAL A 185 -19.20 -21.04 15.83
C VAL A 185 -17.80 -20.61 15.38
N GLY A 186 -17.67 -20.07 14.16
CA GLY A 186 -16.40 -19.54 13.65
C GLY A 186 -15.81 -18.45 14.55
N ALA A 187 -16.63 -17.50 14.99
CA ALA A 187 -16.22 -16.43 15.91
C ALA A 187 -15.81 -16.96 17.30
N THR A 188 -16.41 -18.06 17.76
CA THR A 188 -16.06 -18.69 19.04
C THR A 188 -14.73 -19.42 18.93
N ILE A 189 -14.51 -20.18 17.86
CA ILE A 189 -13.20 -20.80 17.57
C ILE A 189 -12.12 -19.71 17.44
N GLY A 190 -12.41 -18.65 16.70
CA GLY A 190 -11.52 -17.51 16.53
C GLY A 190 -11.17 -16.83 17.86
N ARG A 191 -12.14 -16.61 18.76
CA ARG A 191 -11.88 -16.06 20.10
C ARG A 191 -11.07 -17.02 20.97
N SER A 192 -11.37 -18.31 20.92
CA SER A 192 -10.67 -19.35 21.70
C SER A 192 -9.22 -19.53 21.27
N LEU A 193 -8.92 -19.39 19.98
CA LEU A 193 -7.55 -19.44 19.44
C LEU A 193 -6.85 -18.07 19.52
N GLY A 194 -7.61 -16.99 19.40
CA GLY A 194 -7.10 -15.62 19.38
C GLY A 194 -6.51 -15.18 20.72
N GLY A 195 -7.05 -15.64 21.85
CA GLY A 195 -6.46 -15.38 23.17
C GLY A 195 -5.02 -15.91 23.29
N PRO A 196 -4.77 -17.21 23.06
CA PRO A 196 -3.42 -17.79 23.06
C PRO A 196 -2.48 -17.20 22.00
N ILE A 197 -2.94 -17.03 20.74
CA ILE A 197 -2.12 -16.47 19.66
C ILE A 197 -1.79 -14.99 19.95
N GLY A 198 -2.77 -14.23 20.44
CA GLY A 198 -2.61 -12.84 20.83
C GLY A 198 -1.67 -12.68 22.02
N GLY A 199 -1.74 -13.58 23.01
CA GLY A 199 -0.79 -13.65 24.12
C GLY A 199 0.64 -13.92 23.63
N LEU A 200 0.83 -14.93 22.77
CA LEU A 200 2.13 -15.20 22.14
C LEU A 200 2.66 -14.00 21.34
N MET A 201 1.79 -13.30 20.61
CA MET A 201 2.18 -12.09 19.88
C MET A 201 2.51 -10.93 20.82
N ALA A 202 1.77 -10.74 21.91
CA ALA A 202 2.05 -9.72 22.91
C ALA A 202 3.40 -9.98 23.58
N ASP A 203 3.66 -11.22 24.01
CA ASP A 203 4.91 -11.60 24.68
C ASP A 203 6.13 -11.51 23.74
N THR A 204 5.92 -11.66 22.42
CA THR A 204 7.00 -11.58 21.41
C THR A 204 7.26 -10.17 20.90
N ILE A 205 6.22 -9.33 20.79
CA ILE A 205 6.33 -7.92 20.35
C ILE A 205 6.69 -7.01 21.53
N VAL A 206 6.38 -7.42 22.77
CA VAL A 206 6.60 -6.66 24.00
C VAL A 206 7.51 -7.44 24.95
N PRO A 207 8.82 -7.58 24.66
CA PRO A 207 9.71 -7.99 25.72
C PRO A 207 9.82 -6.87 26.76
N ASP A 208 10.06 -7.24 28.02
CA ASP A 208 10.31 -6.35 29.14
C ASP A 208 11.32 -5.26 28.77
N LEU A 209 10.81 -4.10 28.34
CA LEU A 209 11.60 -2.90 28.25
C LEU A 209 12.00 -2.55 29.70
N PRO A 210 13.29 -2.39 30.01
CA PRO A 210 13.70 -1.95 31.35
C PRO A 210 12.93 -0.68 31.72
N ALA A 211 12.49 -0.57 32.97
CA ALA A 211 11.57 0.49 33.43
C ALA A 211 11.99 1.91 33.01
N THR A 212 13.29 2.14 32.86
CA THR A 212 13.89 3.39 32.36
C THR A 212 13.56 3.70 30.89
N ALA A 213 13.50 2.69 30.00
CA ALA A 213 13.06 2.86 28.61
C ALA A 213 11.54 3.11 28.49
N ARG A 214 10.78 2.69 29.50
CA ARG A 214 9.34 2.94 29.62
C ARG A 214 9.05 4.40 30.00
N GLU A 215 9.87 5.00 30.86
CA GLU A 215 9.75 6.41 31.22
C GLU A 215 10.20 7.37 30.10
N ASP A 216 11.27 7.05 29.37
CA ASP A 216 11.77 7.89 28.25
C ASP A 216 10.89 7.83 26.99
N SER A 217 10.28 6.67 26.69
CA SER A 217 9.29 6.58 25.60
C SER A 217 8.02 7.36 25.97
N THR A 218 7.44 7.11 27.14
CA THR A 218 6.17 7.74 27.54
C THR A 218 6.27 9.27 27.66
N ARG A 219 7.43 9.82 28.06
CA ARG A 219 7.64 11.28 28.13
C ARG A 219 7.99 11.94 26.79
N SER A 220 8.49 11.22 25.78
CA SER A 220 8.87 11.81 24.48
C SER A 220 7.81 11.71 23.37
N HIS A 221 6.74 10.93 23.58
CA HIS A 221 5.73 10.64 22.54
C HIS A 221 4.56 11.63 22.43
N LEU A 222 4.49 12.66 23.27
CA LEU A 222 3.56 13.79 23.08
C LEU A 222 4.20 14.89 22.24
N LYS A 223 4.74 14.54 21.07
CA LYS A 223 5.02 15.55 20.04
C LYS A 223 3.67 16.05 19.51
N SER A 224 3.48 17.36 19.54
CA SER A 224 2.24 18.02 19.11
C SER A 224 1.82 17.56 17.70
N PRO A 225 0.51 17.30 17.45
CA PRO A 225 -0.03 16.97 16.12
C PRO A 225 0.16 18.09 15.08
N ALA A 226 0.64 19.27 15.49
CA ALA A 226 0.91 20.43 14.65
C ALA A 226 2.07 20.26 13.64
N ARG A 227 2.58 19.04 13.42
CA ARG A 227 3.65 18.73 12.44
C ARG A 227 3.18 17.90 11.25
N ILE A 228 1.91 17.50 11.21
CA ILE A 228 1.37 16.65 10.14
C ILE A 228 0.92 17.53 8.97
N ASP A 229 1.47 17.29 7.78
CA ASP A 229 1.01 17.93 6.54
C ASP A 229 -0.25 17.22 6.00
N PHE A 230 -1.38 17.39 6.69
CA PHE A 230 -2.67 16.83 6.26
C PHE A 230 -3.13 17.38 4.91
N LEU A 231 -2.79 18.64 4.62
CA LEU A 231 -3.13 19.27 3.35
C LEU A 231 -2.34 18.61 2.21
N GLY A 232 -1.03 18.41 2.38
CA GLY A 232 -0.21 17.66 1.43
C GLY A 232 -0.72 16.24 1.21
N ALA A 233 -1.11 15.54 2.27
CA ALA A 233 -1.66 14.17 2.14
C ALA A 233 -2.98 14.16 1.36
N LEU A 234 -3.88 15.12 1.63
CA LEU A 234 -5.15 15.27 0.91
C LEU A 234 -4.92 15.62 -0.56
N LEU A 235 -4.00 16.56 -0.85
CA LEU A 235 -3.66 16.96 -2.20
C LEU A 235 -3.00 15.81 -2.98
N LEU A 236 -2.14 15.01 -2.34
CA LEU A 236 -1.57 13.82 -2.94
C LEU A 236 -2.66 12.80 -3.29
N GLY A 237 -3.54 12.47 -2.35
CA GLY A 237 -4.66 11.55 -2.60
C GLY A 237 -5.60 12.05 -3.71
N ALA A 238 -5.96 13.33 -3.68
CA ALA A 238 -6.84 13.95 -4.68
C ALA A 238 -6.19 14.02 -6.08
N SER A 239 -4.88 14.31 -6.14
CA SER A 239 -4.14 14.32 -7.41
C SER A 239 -4.02 12.94 -8.03
N LEU A 240 -3.71 11.91 -7.22
CA LEU A 240 -3.68 10.52 -7.66
C LEU A 240 -5.06 10.08 -8.18
N LEU A 241 -6.14 10.34 -7.43
CA LEU A 241 -7.50 10.03 -7.87
C LEU A 241 -7.84 10.73 -9.19
N SER A 242 -7.57 12.03 -9.31
CA SER A 242 -7.94 12.82 -10.48
C SER A 242 -7.14 12.45 -11.74
N LEU A 243 -5.90 11.98 -11.59
CA LEU A 243 -5.06 11.54 -12.72
C LEU A 243 -5.32 10.09 -13.14
N LEU A 244 -5.70 9.24 -12.19
CA LEU A 244 -5.89 7.80 -12.46
C LEU A 244 -7.33 7.45 -12.85
N LEU A 245 -8.33 8.16 -12.32
CA LEU A 245 -9.74 7.94 -12.66
C LEU A 245 -10.06 8.11 -14.17
N PRO A 246 -9.50 9.08 -14.92
CA PRO A 246 -9.77 9.23 -16.34
C PRO A 246 -9.23 8.07 -17.19
N LEU A 247 -8.13 7.44 -16.74
CA LEU A 247 -7.56 6.28 -17.42
C LEU A 247 -8.46 5.04 -17.31
N GLU A 248 -9.26 4.96 -16.24
CA GLU A 248 -10.27 3.92 -16.09
C GLU A 248 -11.53 4.21 -16.89
N LEU A 249 -12.04 5.45 -16.82
CA LEU A 249 -13.28 5.82 -17.49
C LEU A 249 -13.12 5.87 -19.01
N GLY A 250 -11.92 6.22 -19.48
CA GLY A 250 -11.57 6.37 -20.88
C GLY A 250 -11.61 5.06 -21.65
N GLY A 251 -12.35 5.04 -22.76
CA GLY A 251 -12.49 3.86 -23.61
C GLY A 251 -13.50 2.82 -23.10
N GLN A 252 -13.98 2.96 -21.87
CA GLN A 252 -15.03 2.13 -21.30
C GLN A 252 -16.39 2.83 -21.28
N LYS A 253 -16.56 3.80 -20.36
CA LYS A 253 -17.79 4.59 -20.17
C LYS A 253 -17.81 5.88 -20.98
N LEU A 254 -16.64 6.52 -21.04
CA LEU A 254 -16.45 7.78 -21.74
C LEU A 254 -15.57 7.52 -22.95
N SER A 255 -15.89 8.15 -24.07
CA SER A 255 -14.98 8.19 -25.21
C SER A 255 -13.70 8.92 -24.78
N TRP A 256 -12.53 8.49 -25.26
CA TRP A 256 -11.26 9.20 -25.04
C TRP A 256 -11.29 10.67 -25.47
N THR A 257 -12.22 11.03 -26.36
CA THR A 257 -12.45 12.40 -26.85
C THR A 257 -13.41 13.22 -26.00
N ASP A 258 -13.99 12.64 -24.95
CA ASP A 258 -14.95 13.33 -24.09
C ASP A 258 -14.26 14.50 -23.34
N PRO A 259 -14.81 15.73 -23.39
CA PRO A 259 -14.27 16.87 -22.65
C PRO A 259 -14.01 16.60 -21.17
N LEU A 260 -14.81 15.73 -20.53
CA LEU A 260 -14.67 15.40 -19.12
C LEU A 260 -13.32 14.73 -18.81
N ILE A 261 -12.82 13.86 -19.70
CA ILE A 261 -11.50 13.21 -19.52
C ILE A 261 -10.39 14.27 -19.49
N PHE A 262 -10.43 15.21 -20.44
CA PHE A 262 -9.45 16.30 -20.50
C PHE A 262 -9.56 17.22 -19.28
N MET A 263 -10.78 17.52 -18.81
CA MET A 263 -10.98 18.31 -17.60
C MET A 263 -10.39 17.62 -16.37
N MET A 264 -10.58 16.31 -16.20
CA MET A 264 -10.05 15.57 -15.06
C MET A 264 -8.51 15.50 -15.08
N PHE A 265 -7.90 15.27 -16.25
CA PHE A 265 -6.44 15.39 -16.39
C PHE A 265 -5.94 16.80 -16.10
N GLY A 266 -6.69 17.82 -16.52
CA GLY A 266 -6.40 19.23 -16.22
C GLY A 266 -6.44 19.51 -14.72
N VAL A 267 -7.51 19.12 -14.03
CA VAL A 267 -7.65 19.23 -12.57
C VAL A 267 -6.56 18.46 -11.85
N GLY A 268 -6.29 17.22 -12.26
CA GLY A 268 -5.20 16.41 -11.70
C GLY A 268 -3.84 17.07 -11.84
N SER A 269 -3.54 17.66 -13.00
CA SER A 269 -2.30 18.39 -13.25
C SER A 269 -2.18 19.63 -12.34
N VAL A 270 -3.27 20.39 -12.18
CA VAL A 270 -3.33 21.53 -11.26
C VAL A 270 -3.11 21.08 -9.81
N LEU A 271 -3.74 19.97 -9.38
CA LEU A 271 -3.56 19.41 -8.04
C LEU A 271 -2.13 18.92 -7.79
N VAL A 272 -1.46 18.32 -8.78
CA VAL A 272 -0.03 17.97 -8.67
C VAL A 272 0.83 19.21 -8.51
N VAL A 273 0.58 20.27 -9.29
CA VAL A 273 1.32 21.54 -9.15
C VAL A 273 1.05 22.18 -7.79
N LEU A 274 -0.18 22.13 -7.30
CA LEU A 274 -0.55 22.65 -5.99
C LEU A 274 0.10 21.84 -4.87
N PHE A 275 0.10 20.50 -4.98
CA PHE A 275 0.80 19.59 -4.07
C PHE A 275 2.29 19.91 -4.04
N ALA A 276 2.96 19.92 -5.19
CA ALA A 276 4.38 20.21 -5.30
C ALA A 276 4.74 21.61 -4.78
N SER A 277 3.89 22.61 -5.00
CA SER A 277 4.08 23.97 -4.49
C SER A 277 3.90 24.05 -2.97
N THR A 278 2.93 23.31 -2.42
CA THR A 278 2.67 23.22 -0.98
C THR A 278 3.84 22.54 -0.28
N GLU A 279 4.30 21.43 -0.85
CA GLU A 279 5.46 20.67 -0.38
C GLU A 279 6.76 21.49 -0.44
N ALA A 280 7.00 22.18 -1.55
CA ALA A 280 8.25 22.92 -1.74
C ALA A 280 8.36 24.17 -0.85
N ARG A 281 7.24 24.80 -0.48
CA ARG A 281 7.24 26.14 0.13
C ARG A 281 6.68 26.20 1.55
N PHE A 282 5.72 25.34 1.89
CA PHE A 282 4.94 25.47 3.14
C PHE A 282 5.14 24.29 4.10
N ALA A 283 5.48 23.11 3.61
CA ALA A 283 5.67 21.93 4.44
C ALA A 283 6.98 22.00 5.25
N LYS A 284 6.86 22.07 6.58
CA LYS A 284 8.03 21.99 7.50
C LYS A 284 8.60 20.57 7.57
N GLU A 285 7.74 19.56 7.42
CA GLU A 285 8.11 18.15 7.33
C GLU A 285 7.40 17.57 6.09
N PRO A 286 8.05 17.55 4.91
CA PRO A 286 7.45 17.11 3.65
C PRO A 286 7.09 15.61 3.65
N ILE A 287 5.95 15.22 3.09
CA ILE A 287 5.57 13.82 2.80
C ILE A 287 6.44 13.27 1.69
N VAL A 288 6.57 14.04 0.61
CA VAL A 288 7.41 13.69 -0.53
C VAL A 288 8.50 14.76 -0.66
N PRO A 289 9.68 14.57 -0.05
CA PRO A 289 10.77 15.52 -0.15
C PRO A 289 11.26 15.61 -1.59
N LEU A 290 10.82 16.64 -2.31
CA LEU A 290 11.10 16.85 -3.74
C LEU A 290 12.60 16.92 -4.06
N ARG A 291 13.43 17.21 -3.06
CA ARG A 291 14.91 17.15 -3.15
C ARG A 291 15.41 15.77 -3.57
N LEU A 292 14.73 14.69 -3.19
CA LEU A 292 15.14 13.33 -3.54
C LEU A 292 15.07 13.08 -5.06
N PHE A 293 14.14 13.73 -5.76
CA PHE A 293 14.01 13.61 -7.22
C PHE A 293 15.09 14.35 -8.00
N LYS A 294 15.94 15.16 -7.35
CA LYS A 294 17.15 15.69 -7.99
C LYS A 294 18.16 14.59 -8.30
N ASN A 295 18.11 13.47 -7.58
CA ASN A 295 18.95 12.32 -7.83
C ASN A 295 18.29 11.42 -8.87
N SER A 296 18.93 11.30 -10.04
CA SER A 296 18.44 10.47 -11.13
C SER A 296 18.28 9.00 -10.73
N ASP A 297 19.13 8.46 -9.87
CA ASP A 297 19.06 7.05 -9.46
C ASP A 297 17.77 6.78 -8.66
N VAL A 298 17.32 7.75 -7.84
CA VAL A 298 16.06 7.67 -7.09
C VAL A 298 14.86 7.65 -8.05
N VAL A 299 14.86 8.56 -9.03
CA VAL A 299 13.80 8.65 -10.05
C VAL A 299 13.74 7.35 -10.85
N MET A 300 14.87 6.86 -11.38
CA MET A 300 14.92 5.63 -12.16
C MET A 300 14.46 4.42 -11.34
N THR A 301 14.85 4.33 -10.07
CA THR A 301 14.40 3.27 -9.17
C THR A 301 12.89 3.29 -8.98
N CYS A 302 12.29 4.47 -8.79
CA CYS A 302 10.82 4.62 -8.70
C CYS A 302 10.13 4.23 -10.02
N VAL A 303 10.69 4.62 -11.16
CA VAL A 303 10.16 4.25 -12.49
C VAL A 303 10.19 2.74 -12.69
N ILE A 304 11.30 2.07 -12.35
CA ILE A 304 11.40 0.60 -12.43
C ILE A 304 10.35 -0.06 -11.54
N TYR A 305 10.23 0.41 -10.29
CA TYR A 305 9.29 -0.15 -9.31
C TYR A 305 7.84 0.00 -9.78
N CYS A 306 7.46 1.19 -10.26
CA CYS A 306 6.16 1.49 -10.83
C CYS A 306 5.87 0.63 -12.07
N ALA A 307 6.79 0.60 -13.03
CA ALA A 307 6.58 -0.06 -14.31
C ALA A 307 6.56 -1.59 -14.20
N GLN A 308 7.39 -2.18 -13.34
CA GLN A 308 7.33 -3.63 -13.05
C GLN A 308 6.04 -4.02 -12.33
N CYS A 309 5.57 -3.16 -11.41
CA CYS A 309 4.29 -3.38 -10.75
C CYS A 309 3.13 -3.28 -11.75
N ALA A 310 3.11 -2.25 -12.59
CA ALA A 310 2.11 -2.09 -13.65
C ALA A 310 2.05 -3.32 -14.57
N ALA A 311 3.21 -3.82 -15.00
CA ALA A 311 3.30 -5.01 -15.84
C ALA A 311 2.72 -6.24 -15.13
N GLN A 312 3.12 -6.47 -13.88
CA GLN A 312 2.70 -7.62 -13.08
C GLN A 312 1.19 -7.61 -12.83
N VAL A 313 0.64 -6.49 -12.39
CA VAL A 313 -0.80 -6.45 -12.06
C VAL A 313 -1.66 -6.50 -13.32
N GLY A 314 -1.21 -5.91 -14.44
CA GLY A 314 -1.85 -6.10 -15.74
C GLY A 314 -1.88 -7.57 -16.19
N MET A 315 -0.82 -8.32 -15.89
CA MET A 315 -0.79 -9.78 -16.09
C MET A 315 -1.77 -10.51 -15.17
N MET A 316 -1.76 -10.18 -13.87
CA MET A 316 -2.61 -10.84 -12.88
C MET A 316 -4.09 -10.58 -13.13
N PHE A 317 -4.44 -9.45 -13.76
CA PHE A 317 -5.78 -9.19 -14.29
C PHE A 317 -6.14 -10.10 -15.47
N SER A 318 -5.21 -10.25 -16.43
CA SER A 318 -5.46 -10.94 -17.70
C SER A 318 -5.49 -12.47 -17.57
N VAL A 319 -4.66 -13.05 -16.69
CA VAL A 319 -4.49 -14.51 -16.57
C VAL A 319 -5.78 -15.22 -16.14
N PRO A 320 -6.46 -14.86 -15.03
CA PRO A 320 -7.68 -15.54 -14.63
C PRO A 320 -8.80 -15.33 -15.66
N LEU A 321 -8.89 -14.12 -16.23
CA LEU A 321 -9.89 -13.79 -17.25
C LEU A 321 -9.73 -14.67 -18.50
N TYR A 322 -8.50 -14.94 -18.93
CA TYR A 322 -8.21 -15.82 -20.05
C TYR A 322 -8.75 -17.25 -19.83
N PHE A 323 -8.46 -17.86 -18.67
CA PHE A 323 -8.92 -19.23 -18.37
C PHE A 323 -10.43 -19.30 -18.14
N GLN A 324 -11.03 -18.29 -17.50
CA GLN A 324 -12.48 -18.21 -17.35
C GLN A 324 -13.20 -18.17 -18.70
N ILE A 325 -12.63 -17.51 -19.72
CA ILE A 325 -13.27 -17.36 -21.03
C ILE A 325 -13.03 -18.56 -21.94
N THR A 326 -11.79 -19.04 -21.99
CA THR A 326 -11.39 -20.11 -22.92
C THR A 326 -11.88 -21.47 -22.45
N GLN A 327 -11.67 -21.78 -21.16
CA GLN A 327 -11.95 -23.09 -20.58
C GLN A 327 -13.24 -23.14 -19.76
N ASN A 328 -13.89 -22.00 -19.50
CA ASN A 328 -15.09 -21.89 -18.67
C ASN A 328 -14.91 -22.51 -17.26
N VAL A 329 -13.72 -22.30 -16.69
CA VAL A 329 -13.38 -22.77 -15.35
C VAL A 329 -13.91 -21.81 -14.28
N SER A 330 -14.08 -22.33 -13.06
CA SER A 330 -14.48 -21.52 -11.91
C SER A 330 -13.44 -20.44 -11.57
N GLY A 331 -13.86 -19.38 -10.88
CA GLY A 331 -12.94 -18.33 -10.42
C GLY A 331 -11.80 -18.86 -9.53
N THR A 332 -12.05 -19.91 -8.76
CA THR A 332 -11.05 -20.56 -7.90
C THR A 332 -9.96 -21.24 -8.72
N GLU A 333 -10.36 -21.97 -9.77
CA GLU A 333 -9.44 -22.67 -10.67
C GLU A 333 -8.67 -21.67 -11.55
N ALA A 334 -9.36 -20.66 -12.09
CA ALA A 334 -8.74 -19.55 -12.81
C ALA A 334 -7.68 -18.82 -11.96
N GLY A 335 -7.96 -18.59 -10.68
CA GLY A 335 -7.02 -18.00 -9.73
C GLY A 335 -5.83 -18.92 -9.42
N ALA A 336 -6.01 -20.24 -9.49
CA ALA A 336 -4.93 -21.19 -9.26
C ALA A 336 -3.81 -21.08 -10.33
N HIS A 337 -4.15 -20.60 -11.52
CA HIS A 337 -3.16 -20.31 -12.57
C HIS A 337 -2.23 -19.11 -12.24
N LEU A 338 -2.47 -18.37 -11.15
CA LEU A 338 -1.58 -17.30 -10.69
C LEU A 338 -0.45 -17.78 -9.78
N PHE A 339 -0.55 -18.99 -9.19
CA PHE A 339 0.47 -19.53 -8.29
C PHE A 339 1.89 -19.57 -8.89
N PRO A 340 2.08 -19.95 -10.17
CA PRO A 340 3.40 -19.93 -10.78
C PRO A 340 4.07 -18.54 -10.75
N ALA A 341 3.31 -17.45 -10.91
CA ALA A 341 3.85 -16.09 -10.79
C ALA A 341 4.35 -15.81 -9.36
N VAL A 342 3.62 -16.28 -8.35
CA VAL A 342 4.00 -16.12 -6.93
C VAL A 342 5.27 -16.90 -6.62
N ILE A 343 5.42 -18.11 -7.15
CA ILE A 343 6.66 -18.91 -7.03
C ILE A 343 7.83 -18.15 -7.67
N GLY A 344 7.64 -17.66 -8.90
CA GLY A 344 8.63 -16.82 -9.58
C GLY A 344 9.05 -15.63 -8.72
N ASN A 345 8.08 -14.86 -8.23
CA ASN A 345 8.31 -13.68 -7.39
C ASN A 345 9.11 -13.99 -6.13
N THR A 346 8.77 -15.09 -5.45
CA THR A 346 9.47 -15.56 -4.25
C THR A 346 10.93 -15.93 -4.56
N LEU A 347 11.15 -16.70 -5.62
CA LEU A 347 12.49 -17.09 -6.05
C LEU A 347 13.33 -15.87 -6.46
N GLY A 348 12.74 -14.94 -7.20
CA GLY A 348 13.38 -13.69 -7.62
C GLY A 348 13.83 -12.83 -6.45
N GLY A 349 12.94 -12.64 -5.47
CA GLY A 349 13.25 -11.84 -4.28
C GLY A 349 14.37 -12.45 -3.43
N ILE A 350 14.34 -13.76 -3.19
CA ILE A 350 15.36 -14.47 -2.40
C ILE A 350 16.71 -14.46 -3.12
N LEU A 351 16.72 -14.82 -4.42
CA LEU A 351 17.95 -14.88 -5.21
C LEU A 351 18.58 -13.50 -5.36
N ALA A 352 17.78 -12.45 -5.54
CA ALA A 352 18.27 -11.08 -5.55
C ALA A 352 18.96 -10.71 -4.22
N GLY A 353 18.33 -11.03 -3.08
CA GLY A 353 18.91 -10.76 -1.76
C GLY A 353 20.24 -11.49 -1.54
N VAL A 354 20.31 -12.79 -1.88
CA VAL A 354 21.54 -13.58 -1.78
C VAL A 354 22.63 -13.07 -2.71
N TRP A 355 22.28 -12.72 -3.95
CA TRP A 355 23.22 -12.22 -4.95
C TRP A 355 23.80 -10.86 -4.55
N ILE A 356 22.96 -9.93 -4.09
CA ILE A 356 23.41 -8.61 -3.64
C ILE A 356 24.32 -8.76 -2.42
N LYS A 357 23.95 -9.61 -1.46
CA LYS A 357 24.79 -9.90 -0.29
C LYS A 357 26.19 -10.42 -0.66
N ARG A 358 26.31 -11.20 -1.74
CA ARG A 358 27.59 -11.78 -2.20
C ARG A 358 28.40 -10.85 -3.09
N THR A 359 27.76 -10.08 -3.96
CA THR A 359 28.43 -9.35 -5.04
C THR A 359 28.45 -7.84 -4.84
N GLY A 360 27.56 -7.30 -3.99
CA GLY A 360 27.33 -5.86 -3.86
C GLY A 360 26.68 -5.20 -5.08
N ARG A 361 26.32 -5.96 -6.13
CA ARG A 361 25.83 -5.41 -7.41
C ARG A 361 24.32 -5.60 -7.56
N TYR A 362 23.59 -4.49 -7.65
CA TYR A 362 22.12 -4.48 -7.85
C TYR A 362 21.71 -4.18 -9.31
N LYS A 363 22.50 -3.43 -10.09
CA LYS A 363 22.14 -3.01 -11.45
C LYS A 363 21.93 -4.21 -12.39
N ALA A 364 22.83 -5.18 -12.36
CA ALA A 364 22.72 -6.39 -13.18
C ALA A 364 21.42 -7.16 -12.90
N LEU A 365 21.00 -7.22 -11.64
CA LEU A 365 19.74 -7.88 -11.25
C LEU A 365 18.52 -7.15 -11.79
N LEU A 366 18.50 -5.82 -11.77
CA LEU A 366 17.40 -5.05 -12.35
C LEU A 366 17.21 -5.34 -13.85
N LEU A 367 18.32 -5.43 -14.60
CA LEU A 367 18.29 -5.76 -16.03
C LEU A 367 17.88 -7.22 -16.29
N VAL A 368 18.40 -8.17 -15.50
CA VAL A 368 17.99 -9.58 -15.58
C VAL A 368 16.50 -9.73 -15.24
N GLY A 369 16.03 -9.02 -14.22
CA GLY A 369 14.63 -9.03 -13.82
C GLY A 369 13.72 -8.51 -14.94
N ALA A 370 14.04 -7.34 -15.51
CA ALA A 370 13.28 -6.79 -16.63
C ALA A 370 13.32 -7.71 -17.88
N THR A 371 14.47 -8.30 -18.20
CA THR A 371 14.59 -9.22 -19.35
C THR A 371 13.78 -10.51 -19.13
N SER A 372 13.79 -11.05 -17.92
CA SER A 372 12.97 -12.20 -17.53
C SER A 372 11.48 -11.90 -17.66
N SER A 373 11.04 -10.72 -17.19
CA SER A 373 9.65 -10.29 -17.37
C SER A 373 9.29 -10.12 -18.84
N PHE A 374 10.17 -9.51 -19.64
CA PHE A 374 9.97 -9.32 -21.06
C PHE A 374 9.76 -10.66 -21.78
N ALA A 375 10.61 -11.66 -21.50
CA ALA A 375 10.49 -13.00 -22.06
C ALA A 375 9.14 -13.65 -21.73
N SER A 376 8.66 -13.49 -20.48
CA SER A 376 7.35 -14.00 -20.06
C SER A 376 6.21 -13.38 -20.88
N TYR A 377 6.17 -12.05 -21.01
CA TYR A 377 5.12 -11.37 -21.75
C TYR A 377 5.15 -11.68 -23.25
N VAL A 378 6.33 -11.84 -23.84
CA VAL A 378 6.46 -12.33 -25.23
C VAL A 378 5.94 -13.76 -25.37
N LEU A 379 6.25 -14.66 -24.42
CA LEU A 379 5.73 -16.03 -24.45
C LEU A 379 4.20 -16.08 -24.38
N LEU A 380 3.58 -15.24 -23.54
CA LEU A 380 2.12 -15.13 -23.48
C LEU A 380 1.55 -14.69 -24.84
N LEU A 381 2.12 -13.66 -25.46
CA LEU A 381 1.72 -13.19 -26.80
C LEU A 381 1.86 -14.25 -27.89
N LEU A 382 2.84 -15.16 -27.78
CA LEU A 382 3.12 -16.17 -28.79
C LEU A 382 2.36 -17.48 -28.58
N ARG A 383 1.95 -17.81 -27.35
CA ARG A 383 1.37 -19.12 -27.02
C ARG A 383 -0.10 -19.09 -26.66
N TRP A 384 -0.60 -18.03 -26.04
CA TRP A 384 -2.01 -17.95 -25.62
C TRP A 384 -2.94 -17.54 -26.75
N HIS A 385 -3.29 -18.51 -27.62
CA HIS A 385 -4.20 -18.32 -28.76
C HIS A 385 -5.56 -19.04 -28.58
N GLY A 386 -5.88 -19.53 -27.38
CA GLY A 386 -7.16 -20.18 -27.04
C GLY A 386 -7.06 -21.66 -26.68
N ASP A 387 -6.06 -22.38 -27.21
CA ASP A 387 -5.86 -23.82 -26.99
C ASP A 387 -4.70 -24.10 -26.02
N THR A 388 -4.86 -23.61 -24.80
CA THR A 388 -3.84 -23.64 -23.74
C THR A 388 -4.07 -24.75 -22.74
N ASP A 389 -3.01 -25.49 -22.41
CA ASP A 389 -3.00 -26.44 -21.28
C ASP A 389 -2.64 -25.74 -19.96
N TRP A 390 -2.91 -26.42 -18.84
CA TRP A 390 -2.49 -25.98 -17.50
C TRP A 390 -1.00 -25.64 -17.41
N TRP A 391 -0.14 -26.37 -18.13
CA TRP A 391 1.30 -26.16 -18.14
C TRP A 391 1.73 -24.81 -18.73
N GLU A 392 0.89 -24.19 -19.56
CA GLU A 392 1.18 -22.88 -20.12
C GLU A 392 1.14 -21.77 -19.06
N SER A 393 0.51 -22.01 -17.91
CA SER A 393 0.62 -21.11 -16.76
C SER A 393 2.02 -21.06 -16.18
N LEU A 394 2.92 -22.00 -16.50
CA LEU A 394 4.32 -21.89 -16.10
C LEU A 394 5.05 -20.75 -16.85
N TYR A 395 4.52 -20.27 -17.98
CA TYR A 395 5.12 -19.17 -18.74
C TYR A 395 5.10 -17.83 -18.00
N ILE A 396 4.34 -17.72 -16.91
CA ILE A 396 4.31 -16.52 -16.06
C ILE A 396 5.38 -16.55 -14.95
N ILE A 397 6.05 -17.68 -14.72
CA ILE A 397 7.14 -17.79 -13.73
C ILE A 397 8.25 -16.77 -13.98
N PRO A 398 8.77 -16.61 -15.22
CA PRO A 398 9.80 -15.61 -15.49
C PRO A 398 9.31 -14.17 -15.28
N GLY A 399 8.02 -13.91 -15.46
CA GLY A 399 7.37 -12.64 -15.17
C GLY A 399 7.35 -12.34 -13.68
N GLY A 400 6.87 -13.29 -12.88
CA GLY A 400 6.91 -13.20 -11.43
C GLY A 400 8.34 -13.03 -10.91
N PHE A 401 9.28 -13.84 -11.41
CA PHE A 401 10.70 -13.75 -11.07
C PHE A 401 11.27 -12.36 -11.33
N GLY A 402 11.00 -11.81 -12.52
CA GLY A 402 11.48 -10.49 -12.89
C GLY A 402 10.95 -9.39 -11.99
N THR A 403 9.68 -9.47 -11.60
CA THR A 403 9.10 -8.54 -10.63
C THR A 403 9.74 -8.71 -9.24
N GLY A 404 9.89 -9.93 -8.73
CA GLY A 404 10.48 -10.17 -7.41
C GLY A 404 11.94 -9.73 -7.30
N VAL A 405 12.74 -9.97 -8.33
CA VAL A 405 14.10 -9.43 -8.43
C VAL A 405 14.06 -7.91 -8.42
N SER A 406 13.17 -7.30 -9.20
CA SER A 406 13.08 -5.85 -9.31
C SER A 406 12.65 -5.21 -7.99
N LEU A 407 11.65 -5.76 -7.30
CA LEU A 407 11.17 -5.22 -6.02
C LEU A 407 12.28 -5.22 -4.96
N SER A 408 13.02 -6.32 -4.84
CA SER A 408 14.14 -6.42 -3.89
C SER A 408 15.34 -5.56 -4.29
N ALA A 409 15.78 -5.64 -5.55
CA ALA A 409 16.98 -4.94 -6.01
C ALA A 409 16.77 -3.41 -6.07
N ALA A 410 15.58 -2.95 -6.46
CA ALA A 410 15.25 -1.53 -6.51
C ALA A 410 15.18 -0.93 -5.10
N PHE A 411 14.60 -1.65 -4.14
CA PHE A 411 14.62 -1.22 -2.74
C PHE A 411 16.06 -1.05 -2.23
N ILE A 412 16.93 -2.02 -2.48
CA ILE A 412 18.33 -1.94 -2.04
C ILE A 412 19.09 -0.83 -2.79
N ALA A 413 18.86 -0.67 -4.10
CA ALA A 413 19.46 0.39 -4.90
C ALA A 413 19.13 1.78 -4.34
N LEU A 414 17.87 1.99 -3.91
CA LEU A 414 17.48 3.24 -3.25
C LEU A 414 18.24 3.45 -1.94
N GLN A 415 18.32 2.41 -1.09
CA GLN A 415 19.01 2.49 0.20
C GLN A 415 20.51 2.77 0.07
N ALA A 416 21.11 2.39 -1.07
CA ALA A 416 22.53 2.60 -1.36
C ALA A 416 22.87 4.06 -1.71
N VAL A 417 21.89 4.82 -2.21
CA VAL A 417 22.10 6.17 -2.76
C VAL A 417 21.65 7.26 -1.77
N ILE A 418 20.75 6.93 -0.86
CA ILE A 418 20.11 7.87 0.06
C ILE A 418 20.86 7.96 1.40
N GLU A 419 20.99 9.19 1.89
CA GLU A 419 21.58 9.50 3.19
C GLU A 419 20.76 8.88 4.35
N PRO A 420 21.39 8.47 5.47
CA PRO A 420 20.72 7.78 6.58
C PRO A 420 19.47 8.48 7.11
N GLU A 421 19.46 9.81 7.11
CA GLU A 421 18.35 10.66 7.57
C GLU A 421 17.10 10.54 6.68
N ASP A 422 17.29 10.31 5.39
CA ASP A 422 16.22 10.29 4.38
C ASP A 422 15.74 8.88 4.02
N LYS A 423 16.38 7.82 4.54
CA LYS A 423 16.08 6.41 4.16
C LYS A 423 14.63 6.01 4.36
N ALA A 424 14.02 6.38 5.48
CA ALA A 424 12.63 6.04 5.78
C ALA A 424 11.65 6.75 4.84
N VAL A 425 11.90 8.03 4.54
CA VAL A 425 11.05 8.82 3.66
C VAL A 425 11.20 8.37 2.21
N ALA A 426 12.43 8.14 1.74
CA ALA A 426 12.70 7.61 0.41
C ALA A 426 12.02 6.26 0.17
N SER A 427 12.06 5.35 1.16
CA SER A 427 11.36 4.07 1.08
C SER A 427 9.85 4.25 0.93
N SER A 428 9.28 5.25 1.62
CA SER A 428 7.85 5.56 1.52
C SER A 428 7.48 6.08 0.13
N VAL A 429 8.33 6.90 -0.48
CA VAL A 429 8.16 7.36 -1.88
C VAL A 429 8.26 6.18 -2.86
N LEU A 430 9.21 5.27 -2.67
CA LEU A 430 9.33 4.07 -3.51
C LEU A 430 8.09 3.17 -3.38
N PHE A 431 7.61 2.92 -2.16
CA PHE A 431 6.42 2.11 -1.98
C PHE A 431 5.13 2.80 -2.46
N LEU A 432 5.09 4.13 -2.54
CA LEU A 432 3.99 4.84 -3.20
C LEU A 432 3.97 4.58 -4.71
N ALA A 433 5.13 4.30 -5.32
CA ALA A 433 5.20 3.97 -6.74
C ALA A 433 4.50 2.63 -7.08
N LEU A 434 4.35 1.73 -6.10
CA LEU A 434 3.68 0.43 -6.28
C LEU A 434 2.18 0.57 -6.58
N PRO A 435 1.33 1.14 -5.71
CA PRO A 435 -0.10 1.25 -6.01
C PRO A 435 -0.37 2.17 -7.21
N VAL A 436 0.46 3.19 -7.46
CA VAL A 436 0.38 3.99 -8.69
C VAL A 436 0.61 3.11 -9.92
N GLY A 437 1.66 2.29 -9.89
CA GLY A 437 1.94 1.29 -10.92
C GLY A 437 0.80 0.29 -11.10
N SER A 438 0.28 -0.28 -10.02
CA SER A 438 -0.86 -1.22 -10.04
C SER A 438 -2.06 -0.63 -10.76
N VAL A 439 -2.46 0.60 -10.40
CA VAL A 439 -3.64 1.25 -11.00
C VAL A 439 -3.41 1.56 -12.48
N LEU A 440 -2.24 2.08 -12.84
CA LEU A 440 -1.88 2.30 -14.25
C LEU A 440 -1.90 1.01 -15.06
N GLY A 441 -1.30 -0.06 -14.51
CA GLY A 441 -1.24 -1.36 -15.15
C GLY A 441 -2.63 -1.93 -15.44
N ILE A 442 -3.52 -1.91 -14.44
CA ILE A 442 -4.87 -2.43 -14.62
C ILE A 442 -5.70 -1.57 -15.54
N ALA A 443 -5.74 -0.25 -15.34
CA ALA A 443 -6.56 0.63 -16.16
C ALA A 443 -6.16 0.52 -17.64
N LEU A 444 -4.86 0.56 -17.93
CA LEU A 444 -4.36 0.46 -19.30
C LEU A 444 -4.57 -0.94 -19.89
N SER A 445 -4.26 -2.03 -19.15
CA SER A 445 -4.45 -3.40 -19.65
C SER A 445 -5.93 -3.77 -19.81
N SER A 446 -6.79 -3.34 -18.90
CA SER A 446 -8.25 -3.53 -18.95
C SER A 446 -8.85 -2.76 -20.14
N ALA A 447 -8.53 -1.46 -20.28
CA ALA A 447 -8.98 -0.65 -21.40
C ALA A 447 -8.51 -1.21 -22.74
N ALA A 448 -7.24 -1.65 -22.85
CA ALA A 448 -6.71 -2.29 -24.04
C ALA A 448 -7.44 -3.61 -24.36
N THR A 449 -7.70 -4.43 -23.33
CA THR A 449 -8.41 -5.71 -23.48
C THR A 449 -9.83 -5.52 -23.99
N VAL A 450 -10.60 -4.65 -23.34
CA VAL A 450 -11.99 -4.37 -23.72
C VAL A 450 -12.06 -3.70 -25.09
N SER A 451 -11.18 -2.74 -25.38
CA SER A 451 -11.14 -2.05 -26.68
C SER A 451 -10.79 -3.01 -27.82
N GLY A 452 -9.78 -3.86 -27.62
CA GLY A 452 -9.38 -4.90 -28.57
C GLY A 452 -10.49 -5.91 -28.81
N MET A 453 -11.11 -6.42 -27.74
CA MET A 453 -12.22 -7.37 -27.82
C MET A 453 -13.43 -6.78 -28.54
N ARG A 454 -13.85 -5.55 -28.23
CA ARG A 454 -14.98 -4.89 -28.91
C ARG A 454 -14.73 -4.74 -30.41
N SER A 455 -13.52 -4.33 -30.78
CA SER A 455 -13.14 -4.11 -32.17
C SER A 455 -13.08 -5.42 -32.96
N ALA A 456 -12.46 -6.45 -32.39
CA ALA A 456 -12.37 -7.79 -33.00
C ALA A 456 -13.76 -8.44 -33.14
N LEU A 457 -14.59 -8.37 -32.10
CA LEU A 457 -15.91 -8.99 -32.09
C LEU A 457 -16.84 -8.32 -33.08
N LEU A 458 -16.84 -6.98 -33.17
CA LEU A 458 -17.66 -6.26 -34.14
C LEU A 458 -17.31 -6.69 -35.57
N HIS A 459 -16.02 -6.79 -35.90
CA HIS A 459 -15.57 -7.26 -37.22
C HIS A 459 -16.02 -8.70 -37.50
N ARG A 460 -15.85 -9.61 -36.54
CA ARG A 460 -16.24 -11.03 -36.69
C ARG A 460 -17.76 -11.20 -36.85
N LEU A 461 -18.57 -10.45 -36.10
CA LEU A 461 -20.03 -10.50 -36.22
C LEU A 461 -20.53 -9.95 -37.55
N ILE A 462 -19.91 -8.89 -38.07
CA ILE A 462 -20.23 -8.36 -39.40
C ILE A 462 -19.86 -9.39 -40.49
N GLN A 463 -18.73 -10.08 -40.35
CA GLN A 463 -18.33 -11.16 -41.27
C GLN A 463 -19.29 -12.36 -41.23
N LEU A 464 -19.92 -12.62 -40.08
CA LEU A 464 -21.00 -13.62 -39.94
C LEU A 464 -22.34 -13.15 -40.55
N GLY A 465 -22.40 -11.96 -41.15
CA GLY A 465 -23.57 -11.42 -41.83
C GLY A 465 -24.55 -10.67 -40.94
N LEU A 466 -24.19 -10.36 -39.68
CA LEU A 466 -25.03 -9.55 -38.81
C LEU A 466 -25.00 -8.07 -39.20
N LYS A 467 -26.18 -7.42 -39.14
CA LYS A 467 -26.27 -5.96 -39.24
C LYS A 467 -25.50 -5.31 -38.09
N ARG A 468 -24.84 -4.18 -38.38
CA ARG A 468 -24.01 -3.44 -37.42
C ARG A 468 -24.71 -3.11 -36.10
N THR A 469 -26.01 -2.80 -36.14
CA THR A 469 -26.82 -2.52 -34.94
C THR A 469 -26.92 -3.72 -34.02
N ASN A 470 -27.25 -4.91 -34.56
CA ASN A 470 -27.39 -6.13 -33.79
C ASN A 470 -26.02 -6.63 -33.30
N ALA A 471 -24.99 -6.48 -34.14
CA ALA A 471 -23.62 -6.79 -33.74
C ALA A 471 -23.15 -5.92 -32.57
N ALA A 472 -23.46 -4.62 -32.58
CA ALA A 472 -23.12 -3.71 -31.49
C ALA A 472 -23.81 -4.10 -30.18
N GLU A 473 -25.09 -4.49 -30.22
CA GLU A 473 -25.82 -4.96 -29.03
C GLU A 473 -25.21 -6.25 -28.44
N ILE A 474 -24.81 -7.19 -29.31
CA ILE A 474 -24.13 -8.44 -28.89
C ILE A 474 -22.75 -8.12 -28.28
N VAL A 475 -22.00 -7.18 -28.87
CA VAL A 475 -20.72 -6.72 -28.33
C VAL A 475 -20.89 -6.13 -26.93
N GLU A 476 -21.92 -5.32 -26.72
CA GLU A 476 -22.20 -4.71 -25.42
C GLU A 476 -22.55 -5.76 -24.35
N LYS A 477 -23.42 -6.72 -24.69
CA LYS A 477 -23.78 -7.85 -23.81
C LYS A 477 -22.58 -8.75 -23.50
N ALA A 478 -21.75 -9.04 -24.50
CA ALA A 478 -20.55 -9.85 -24.32
C ALA A 478 -19.51 -9.14 -23.43
N ALA A 479 -19.42 -7.81 -23.51
CA ALA A 479 -18.52 -7.02 -22.69
C ALA A 479 -19.00 -6.84 -21.24
N SER A 480 -20.31 -6.89 -20.99
CA SER A 480 -20.90 -6.69 -19.66
C SER A 480 -21.14 -7.98 -18.87
N ASN A 481 -21.23 -9.13 -19.55
CA ASN A 481 -21.52 -10.41 -18.91
C ASN A 481 -20.67 -11.55 -19.48
N LEU A 482 -19.83 -12.14 -18.63
CA LEU A 482 -18.95 -13.25 -19.00
C LEU A 482 -19.73 -14.50 -19.44
N SER A 483 -20.85 -14.78 -18.75
CA SER A 483 -21.70 -15.96 -19.00
C SER A 483 -22.51 -15.86 -20.31
N PHE A 484 -22.55 -14.68 -20.94
CA PHE A 484 -23.25 -14.52 -22.20
C PHE A 484 -22.62 -15.37 -23.32
N ALA A 485 -21.31 -15.61 -23.25
CA ALA A 485 -20.62 -16.49 -24.20
C ALA A 485 -21.18 -17.92 -24.17
N ASP A 486 -21.62 -18.41 -23.01
CA ASP A 486 -22.13 -19.78 -22.85
C ASP A 486 -23.59 -19.93 -23.27
N ALA A 487 -24.37 -18.84 -23.16
CA ALA A 487 -25.77 -18.80 -23.59
C ALA A 487 -25.95 -18.48 -25.08
N ALA A 488 -24.88 -17.99 -25.75
CA ALA A 488 -24.94 -17.58 -27.14
C ALA A 488 -24.89 -18.78 -28.12
N PRO A 489 -25.43 -18.63 -29.35
CA PRO A 489 -25.28 -19.64 -30.40
C PRO A 489 -23.80 -19.99 -30.64
N PRO A 490 -23.45 -21.25 -31.00
CA PRO A 490 -22.07 -21.72 -31.06
C PRO A 490 -21.13 -20.84 -31.91
N ALA A 491 -21.61 -20.33 -33.05
CA ALA A 491 -20.82 -19.45 -33.92
C ALA A 491 -20.53 -18.08 -33.27
N ILE A 492 -21.50 -17.53 -32.52
CA ILE A 492 -21.35 -16.27 -31.80
C ILE A 492 -20.47 -16.48 -30.56
N ALA A 493 -20.67 -17.58 -29.83
CA ALA A 493 -19.84 -17.97 -28.69
C ALA A 493 -18.36 -18.09 -29.08
N ALA A 494 -18.06 -18.78 -30.18
CA ALA A 494 -16.70 -18.90 -30.71
C ALA A 494 -16.11 -17.53 -31.10
N ALA A 495 -16.91 -16.67 -31.75
CA ALA A 495 -16.50 -15.31 -32.08
C ALA A 495 -16.20 -14.45 -30.84
N ILE A 496 -17.02 -14.57 -29.79
CA ILE A 496 -16.81 -13.88 -28.50
C ILE A 496 -15.50 -14.35 -27.87
N ARG A 497 -15.31 -15.67 -27.70
CA ARG A 497 -14.10 -16.23 -27.07
C ARG A 497 -12.83 -15.82 -27.84
N ALA A 498 -12.83 -15.95 -29.16
CA ALA A 498 -11.69 -15.54 -29.98
C ALA A 498 -11.38 -14.04 -29.88
N SER A 499 -12.43 -13.19 -29.81
CA SER A 499 -12.24 -11.75 -29.67
C SER A 499 -11.69 -11.35 -28.30
N TYR A 500 -12.06 -12.09 -27.25
CA TYR A 500 -11.48 -11.90 -25.93
C TYR A 500 -10.01 -12.30 -25.89
N VAL A 501 -9.61 -13.39 -26.54
CA VAL A 501 -8.20 -13.78 -26.69
C VAL A 501 -7.41 -12.68 -27.43
N ASP A 502 -7.95 -12.16 -28.54
CA ASP A 502 -7.35 -11.02 -29.26
C ASP A 502 -7.23 -9.78 -28.36
N GLY A 503 -8.27 -9.49 -27.56
CA GLY A 503 -8.28 -8.41 -26.58
C GLY A 503 -7.16 -8.56 -25.54
N LEU A 504 -7.05 -9.74 -24.93
CA LEU A 504 -6.05 -10.04 -23.90
C LEU A 504 -4.63 -9.87 -24.42
N ALA A 505 -4.38 -10.17 -25.70
CA ALA A 505 -3.10 -9.88 -26.33
C ALA A 505 -2.74 -8.38 -26.28
N TYR A 506 -3.69 -7.46 -26.54
CA TYR A 506 -3.44 -6.02 -26.36
C TYR A 506 -3.13 -5.66 -24.89
N GLY A 507 -3.80 -6.30 -23.93
CA GLY A 507 -3.49 -6.17 -22.50
C GLY A 507 -2.05 -6.58 -22.16
N HIS A 508 -1.56 -7.67 -22.75
CA HIS A 508 -0.17 -8.12 -22.61
C HIS A 508 0.85 -7.20 -23.28
N VAL A 509 0.50 -6.57 -24.41
CA VAL A 509 1.35 -5.54 -25.03
C VAL A 509 1.57 -4.35 -24.08
N VAL A 510 0.53 -3.92 -23.36
CA VAL A 510 0.67 -2.86 -22.34
C VAL A 510 1.68 -3.27 -21.26
N SER A 511 1.57 -4.48 -20.72
CA SER A 511 2.55 -5.01 -19.74
C SER A 511 3.96 -5.09 -20.31
N LEU A 512 4.11 -5.48 -21.59
CA LEU A 512 5.40 -5.53 -22.28
C LEU A 512 6.03 -4.14 -22.40
N VAL A 513 5.25 -3.12 -22.79
CA VAL A 513 5.71 -1.72 -22.86
C VAL A 513 6.18 -1.23 -21.50
N ALA A 514 5.45 -1.55 -20.43
CA ALA A 514 5.86 -1.19 -19.07
C ALA A 514 7.20 -1.85 -18.68
N VAL A 515 7.43 -3.11 -19.04
CA VAL A 515 8.74 -3.75 -18.81
C VAL A 515 9.86 -3.12 -19.64
N VAL A 516 9.61 -2.74 -20.88
CA VAL A 516 10.60 -2.05 -21.71
C VAL A 516 10.99 -0.72 -21.06
N LEU A 517 10.03 0.03 -20.51
CA LEU A 517 10.32 1.24 -19.73
C LEU A 517 11.16 0.94 -18.49
N ALA A 518 10.86 -0.14 -17.75
CA ALA A 518 11.67 -0.57 -16.62
C ALA A 518 13.10 -0.95 -17.03
N PHE A 519 13.27 -1.62 -18.17
CA PHE A 519 14.59 -1.97 -18.70
C PHE A 519 15.40 -0.73 -19.06
N ILE A 520 14.78 0.22 -19.78
CA ILE A 520 15.41 1.50 -20.15
C ILE A 520 15.81 2.28 -18.90
N ALA A 521 14.93 2.39 -17.90
CA ALA A 521 15.25 3.03 -16.63
C ALA A 521 16.40 2.31 -15.88
N GLY A 522 16.44 0.98 -15.93
CA GLY A 522 17.52 0.17 -15.38
C GLY A 522 18.88 0.43 -16.04
N LEU A 523 18.91 0.72 -17.35
CA LEU A 523 20.14 1.11 -18.04
C LEU A 523 20.68 2.45 -17.53
N CYS A 524 19.79 3.40 -17.24
CA CYS A 524 20.10 4.75 -16.78
C CYS A 524 20.59 4.83 -15.32
N ILE A 525 20.42 3.76 -14.52
CA ILE A 525 20.92 3.72 -13.14
C ILE A 525 22.45 3.65 -13.13
N HIS A 526 23.08 4.46 -12.28
CA HIS A 526 24.52 4.36 -12.03
C HIS A 526 24.82 3.15 -11.13
N GLU A 527 25.78 2.32 -11.55
CA GLU A 527 26.20 1.17 -10.76
C GLU A 527 27.09 1.64 -9.61
N ARG A 528 26.64 1.44 -8.38
CA ARG A 528 27.45 1.59 -7.17
C ARG A 528 27.64 0.20 -6.57
N ILE A 529 28.87 -0.14 -6.24
CA ILE A 529 29.17 -1.39 -5.53
C ILE A 529 28.96 -1.11 -4.04
N LEU A 530 28.07 -1.89 -3.42
CA LEU A 530 27.74 -1.82 -1.99
C LEU A 530 28.87 -2.25 -1.06
#